data_AF-A5ZQA1-F1
#
_entry.id   AF-A5ZQA1-F1
#
_cell.length_a   1.000
_cell.length_b   1.000
_cell.length_c   1.000
_cell.angle_alpha   90.00
_cell.angle_beta   90.00
_cell.angle_gamma   90.00
#
_symmetry.space_group_name_H-M   'P 1'
#
loop_
_entity.id
_entity.type
_entity.pdbx_description
1 polymer ?
#
loop_
_entity_poly.entity_id
_entity_poly.type
_entity_poly.pdbx_seq_one_letter_code
_entity_poly.pdbx_strand_id
1 'polypeptide(L)'
;MGRTEVEGEEIKGLSHLLSHQETIENVICATNVPRFHIIYAGTVPPNPAELLGSKYFKRFLSAIRKVYDYVIIDTPPLGSVIDSAVIADECDGSIIVMESGVISYRFAQDVKGQLEKCNCPILGVILNKVDMSKQGYYGKYYGKYYGKYGDKKTEKK
;
A
#
# COMPACT_ATOMS: atom_id res chain seq x y z
N MET A 1 -3.98 8.28 15.14
CA MET A 1 -3.04 8.90 14.16
C MET A 1 -3.12 8.09 12.89
N GLY A 2 -3.54 8.67 11.76
CA GLY A 2 -3.60 7.89 10.51
C GLY A 2 -4.49 8.46 9.41
N ARG A 3 -5.23 9.54 9.66
CA ARG A 3 -5.91 10.29 8.60
C ARG A 3 -5.44 11.74 8.71
N THR A 4 -4.66 12.19 7.73
CA THR A 4 -4.43 13.60 7.52
C THR A 4 -5.57 14.06 6.63
N GLU A 5 -6.45 14.90 7.14
CA GLU A 5 -7.41 15.60 6.31
C GLU A 5 -6.62 16.64 5.51
N VAL A 6 -6.76 16.59 4.20
CA VAL A 6 -6.18 17.61 3.33
C VAL A 6 -7.20 18.73 3.25
N GLU A 7 -6.87 19.87 3.83
CA GLU A 7 -7.69 21.08 3.73
C GLU A 7 -7.54 21.67 2.32
N GLY A 8 -8.61 21.71 1.53
CA GLY A 8 -8.59 22.27 0.17
C GLY A 8 -9.65 21.70 -0.79
N GLU A 9 -9.52 22.06 -2.07
CA GLU A 9 -10.32 21.52 -3.19
C GLU A 9 -10.22 19.99 -3.29
N GLU A 10 -11.20 19.37 -3.97
CA GLU A 10 -11.27 17.92 -4.16
C GLU A 10 -9.94 17.37 -4.71
N ILE A 11 -9.29 16.50 -3.92
CA ILE A 11 -8.03 15.89 -4.34
C ILE A 11 -8.28 14.91 -5.48
N LYS A 12 -7.74 15.25 -6.65
CA LYS A 12 -7.72 14.37 -7.80
C LYS A 12 -6.69 13.25 -7.62
N GLY A 13 -6.98 12.09 -8.19
CA GLY A 13 -6.23 10.88 -7.89
C GLY A 13 -6.29 9.86 -9.01
N LEU A 14 -5.82 8.65 -8.72
CA LEU A 14 -5.69 7.56 -9.68
C LEU A 14 -7.01 7.27 -10.40
N SER A 15 -8.14 7.23 -9.70
CA SER A 15 -9.44 6.98 -10.33
C SER A 15 -9.82 8.04 -11.37
N HIS A 16 -9.53 9.31 -11.09
CA HIS A 16 -9.76 10.43 -12.02
C HIS A 16 -8.86 10.31 -13.26
N LEU A 17 -7.58 9.99 -13.06
CA LEU A 17 -6.64 9.75 -14.15
C LEU A 17 -7.10 8.58 -15.03
N LEU A 18 -7.43 7.44 -14.44
CA LEU A 18 -7.82 6.22 -15.17
C LEU A 18 -9.17 6.37 -15.89
N SER A 19 -10.02 7.27 -15.42
CA SER A 19 -11.29 7.63 -16.07
C SER A 19 -11.14 8.74 -17.12
N HIS A 20 -9.92 9.17 -17.43
CA HIS A 20 -9.61 10.28 -18.35
C HIS A 20 -10.20 11.63 -17.95
N GLN A 21 -10.46 11.84 -16.66
CA GLN A 21 -10.97 13.10 -16.13
C GLN A 21 -9.84 14.07 -15.78
N GLU A 22 -8.63 13.56 -15.57
CA GLU A 22 -7.47 14.33 -15.16
C GLU A 22 -6.20 13.89 -15.87
N THR A 23 -5.19 14.76 -15.81
CA THR A 23 -3.84 14.52 -16.36
C THR A 23 -2.91 13.95 -15.30
N ILE A 24 -1.78 13.38 -15.73
CA ILE A 24 -0.81 12.79 -14.80
C ILE A 24 -0.16 13.86 -13.91
N GLU A 25 0.06 15.05 -14.45
CA GLU A 25 0.64 16.20 -13.76
C GLU A 25 -0.26 16.68 -12.61
N ASN A 26 -1.58 16.61 -12.79
CA ASN A 26 -2.55 17.07 -11.80
C ASN A 26 -2.81 16.09 -10.66
N VAL A 27 -2.48 14.80 -10.82
CA VAL A 27 -2.72 13.77 -9.79
C VAL A 27 -1.48 13.40 -8.99
N ILE A 28 -0.29 13.87 -9.39
CA ILE A 28 0.95 13.71 -8.64
C ILE A 28 1.06 14.83 -7.61
N CYS A 29 0.94 14.48 -6.34
CA CYS A 29 1.07 15.43 -5.25
C CYS A 29 2.48 15.39 -4.66
N ALA A 30 3.18 16.53 -4.68
CA ALA A 30 4.39 16.70 -3.88
C ALA A 30 4.06 16.65 -2.39
N THR A 31 4.93 16.03 -1.61
CA THR A 31 4.81 16.02 -0.15
C THR A 31 5.76 17.04 0.48
N ASN A 32 5.69 17.20 1.80
CA ASN A 32 6.69 17.95 2.56
C ASN A 32 8.04 17.22 2.67
N VAL A 33 8.16 16.02 2.10
CA VAL A 33 9.41 15.24 2.05
C VAL A 33 10.01 15.34 0.63
N PRO A 34 11.27 15.79 0.50
CA PRO A 34 11.91 15.91 -0.81
C PRO A 34 11.97 14.58 -1.56
N ARG A 35 11.69 14.62 -2.87
CA ARG A 35 11.68 13.45 -3.78
C ARG A 35 10.68 12.36 -3.38
N PHE A 36 9.68 12.71 -2.57
CA PHE A 36 8.59 11.81 -2.20
C PHE A 36 7.27 12.42 -2.67
N HIS A 37 6.60 11.69 -3.56
CA HIS A 37 5.34 12.10 -4.16
C HIS A 37 4.28 11.03 -3.89
N ILE A 38 3.03 11.44 -3.86
CA ILE A 38 1.89 10.58 -3.62
C ILE A 38 0.88 10.79 -4.75
N ILE A 39 0.27 9.71 -5.20
CA ILE A 39 -0.96 9.75 -5.99
C ILE A 39 -2.05 9.16 -5.10
N TYR A 40 -3.07 9.94 -4.80
CA TYR A 40 -4.21 9.47 -4.02
C TYR A 40 -5.07 8.51 -4.84
N ALA A 41 -5.85 7.64 -4.19
CA ALA A 41 -6.78 6.77 -4.91
C ALA A 41 -7.84 7.57 -5.70
N GLY A 42 -8.29 8.71 -5.16
CA GLY A 42 -9.45 9.45 -5.66
C GLY A 42 -10.77 8.79 -5.25
N THR A 43 -11.87 9.25 -5.84
CA THR A 43 -13.20 8.70 -5.61
C THR A 43 -13.29 7.27 -6.12
N VAL A 44 -13.80 6.35 -5.30
CA VAL A 44 -13.89 4.93 -5.67
C VAL A 44 -14.86 4.78 -6.86
N PRO A 45 -14.40 4.29 -8.02
CA PRO A 45 -15.24 4.10 -9.19
C PRO A 45 -16.15 2.88 -9.02
N PRO A 46 -17.23 2.74 -9.80
CA PRO A 46 -18.11 1.57 -9.74
C PRO A 46 -17.42 0.27 -10.22
N ASN A 47 -16.34 0.37 -11.01
CA ASN A 47 -15.63 -0.74 -11.66
C ASN A 47 -14.10 -0.66 -11.49
N PRO A 48 -13.56 -0.70 -10.26
CA PRO A 48 -12.12 -0.49 -10.00
C PRO A 48 -11.23 -1.53 -10.68
N ALA A 49 -11.58 -2.82 -10.60
CA ALA A 49 -10.82 -3.91 -11.21
C ALA A 49 -10.62 -3.73 -12.72
N GLU A 50 -11.64 -3.22 -13.43
CA GLU A 50 -11.57 -3.00 -14.89
C GLU A 50 -10.62 -1.85 -15.23
N LEU A 51 -10.70 -0.74 -14.48
CA LEU A 51 -9.81 0.40 -14.66
C LEU A 51 -8.35 0.02 -14.37
N LEU A 52 -8.12 -0.76 -13.31
CA LEU A 52 -6.80 -1.29 -12.95
C LEU A 52 -6.29 -2.33 -13.96
N GLY A 53 -7.16 -3.14 -14.55
CA GLY A 53 -6.80 -4.10 -15.59
C GLY A 53 -6.60 -3.48 -16.98
N SER A 54 -6.88 -2.19 -17.14
CA SER A 54 -6.88 -1.52 -18.43
C SER A 54 -5.47 -1.36 -19.02
N LYS A 55 -5.38 -1.33 -20.35
CA LYS A 55 -4.13 -0.95 -21.06
C LYS A 55 -3.63 0.44 -20.65
N TYR A 56 -4.53 1.32 -20.23
CA TYR A 56 -4.18 2.67 -19.81
C TYR A 56 -3.41 2.66 -18.49
N PHE A 57 -3.85 1.89 -17.48
CA PHE A 57 -3.11 1.71 -16.23
C PHE A 57 -1.69 1.16 -16.47
N LYS A 58 -1.55 0.13 -17.33
CA LYS A 58 -0.23 -0.43 -17.68
C LYS A 58 0.70 0.60 -18.33
N ARG A 59 0.18 1.41 -19.26
CA ARG A 59 0.93 2.50 -19.89
C ARG A 59 1.33 3.58 -18.88
N PHE A 60 0.42 3.92 -17.97
CA PHE A 60 0.69 4.85 -16.88
C PHE A 60 1.83 4.36 -15.99
N LEU A 61 1.78 3.11 -15.52
CA LEU A 61 2.87 2.52 -14.73
C LEU A 61 4.20 2.49 -15.52
N SER A 62 4.18 2.16 -16.80
CA SER A 62 5.37 2.20 -17.67
C SER A 62 5.98 3.60 -17.77
N ALA A 63 5.16 4.66 -17.75
CA ALA A 63 5.64 6.04 -17.74
C ALA A 63 6.24 6.41 -16.37
N ILE A 64 5.54 6.12 -15.28
CA ILE A 64 5.98 6.38 -13.90
C ILE A 64 7.31 5.69 -13.59
N ARG A 65 7.47 4.43 -14.02
CA ARG A 65 8.72 3.65 -13.87
C ARG A 65 9.96 4.30 -14.49
N LYS A 66 9.80 5.22 -15.45
CA LYS A 66 10.94 5.92 -16.09
C LYS A 66 11.42 7.14 -15.33
N VAL A 67 10.60 7.65 -14.41
CA VAL A 67 10.85 8.92 -13.71
C VAL A 67 11.02 8.75 -12.20
N TYR A 68 10.66 7.60 -11.64
CA TYR A 68 10.88 7.26 -10.22
C TYR A 68 11.76 6.02 -10.08
N ASP A 69 12.71 6.08 -9.15
CA ASP A 69 13.56 4.92 -8.80
C ASP A 69 12.76 3.81 -8.13
N TYR A 70 11.76 4.18 -7.33
CA TYR A 70 10.88 3.26 -6.61
C TYR A 70 9.43 3.72 -6.71
N VAL A 71 8.55 2.76 -7.01
CA VAL A 71 7.10 2.95 -7.04
C VAL A 71 6.49 1.97 -6.06
N ILE A 72 5.87 2.49 -5.00
CA ILE A 72 5.18 1.67 -4.00
C ILE A 72 3.69 1.82 -4.26
N ILE A 73 3.00 0.70 -4.44
CA ILE A 73 1.56 0.66 -4.67
C ILE A 73 0.90 0.04 -3.44
N ASP A 74 0.11 0.84 -2.73
CA ASP A 74 -0.76 0.34 -1.67
C ASP A 74 -2.03 -0.25 -2.29
N THR A 75 -2.45 -1.40 -1.80
CA THR A 75 -3.55 -2.17 -2.39
C THR A 75 -4.52 -2.64 -1.31
N PRO A 76 -5.81 -2.83 -1.65
CA PRO A 76 -6.77 -3.45 -0.73
C PRO A 76 -6.30 -4.83 -0.19
N PRO A 77 -6.88 -5.34 0.91
CA PRO A 77 -6.55 -6.67 1.41
C PRO A 77 -6.85 -7.78 0.38
N LEU A 78 -5.85 -8.64 0.15
CA LEU A 78 -6.04 -9.88 -0.61
C LEU A 78 -7.06 -10.79 0.09
N GLY A 79 -7.92 -11.43 -0.69
CA GLY A 79 -8.99 -12.32 -0.21
C GLY A 79 -10.38 -11.70 -0.18
N SER A 80 -10.51 -10.37 -0.21
CA SER A 80 -11.81 -9.68 -0.29
C SER A 80 -12.14 -9.16 -1.68
N VAL A 81 -11.13 -8.72 -2.45
CA VAL A 81 -11.28 -8.14 -3.79
C VAL A 81 -10.13 -8.59 -4.68
N ILE A 82 -10.36 -8.64 -6.00
CA ILE A 82 -9.36 -9.05 -7.00
C ILE A 82 -8.37 -7.93 -7.39
N ASP A 83 -8.63 -6.68 -6.98
CA ASP A 83 -7.87 -5.49 -7.38
C ASP A 83 -6.36 -5.64 -7.13
N SER A 84 -5.98 -6.16 -5.97
CA SER A 84 -4.58 -6.32 -5.57
C SER A 84 -3.84 -7.36 -6.42
N ALA A 85 -4.53 -8.39 -6.91
CA ALA A 85 -3.95 -9.38 -7.82
C ALA A 85 -3.71 -8.77 -9.21
N VAL A 86 -4.67 -7.98 -9.71
CA VAL A 86 -4.54 -7.26 -10.99
C VAL A 86 -3.41 -6.24 -10.96
N ILE A 87 -3.25 -5.52 -9.85
CA ILE A 87 -2.13 -4.60 -9.64
C ILE A 87 -0.81 -5.37 -9.55
N ALA A 88 -0.78 -6.48 -8.80
CA ALA A 88 0.43 -7.27 -8.60
C ALA A 88 1.02 -7.77 -9.93
N ASP A 89 0.20 -8.17 -10.90
CA ASP A 89 0.67 -8.57 -12.24
C ASP A 89 1.51 -7.49 -12.95
N GLU A 90 1.36 -6.22 -12.57
CA GLU A 90 2.12 -5.09 -13.10
C GLU A 90 3.23 -4.62 -12.16
N CYS A 91 3.60 -5.40 -11.14
CA CYS A 91 4.63 -5.09 -10.16
C CYS A 91 5.83 -6.05 -10.27
N ASP A 92 7.03 -5.52 -10.01
CA ASP A 92 8.27 -6.33 -10.07
C ASP A 92 8.45 -7.23 -8.82
N GLY A 93 7.68 -6.98 -7.77
CA GLY A 93 7.63 -7.79 -6.56
C GLY A 93 6.54 -7.32 -5.61
N SER A 94 6.15 -8.21 -4.70
CA SER A 94 5.07 -8.00 -3.74
C SER A 94 5.51 -8.34 -2.31
N ILE A 95 4.91 -7.67 -1.33
CA ILE A 95 5.14 -7.91 0.10
C ILE A 95 3.79 -8.10 0.76
N ILE A 96 3.64 -9.20 1.52
CA ILE A 96 2.41 -9.46 2.28
C ILE A 96 2.55 -8.83 3.67
N VAL A 97 1.61 -7.97 4.05
CA VAL A 97 1.56 -7.40 5.42
C VAL A 97 0.48 -8.12 6.22
N MET A 98 0.85 -8.73 7.35
CA MET A 98 -0.08 -9.46 8.22
C MET A 98 -0.04 -8.97 9.65
N GLU A 99 -1.21 -8.84 10.29
CA GLU A 99 -1.30 -8.50 11.70
C GLU A 99 -0.98 -9.71 12.60
N SER A 100 -0.03 -9.52 13.52
CA SER A 100 0.43 -10.54 14.45
C SER A 100 -0.69 -11.01 15.38
N GLY A 101 -0.87 -12.33 15.47
CA GLY A 101 -1.83 -12.95 16.40
C GLY A 101 -3.30 -12.81 16.01
N VAL A 102 -3.60 -12.15 14.89
CA VAL A 102 -4.98 -11.99 14.37
C VAL A 102 -5.22 -12.90 13.16
N ILE A 103 -4.22 -13.03 12.28
CA ILE A 103 -4.36 -13.79 11.05
C ILE A 103 -4.10 -15.29 11.28
N SER A 104 -5.04 -16.15 10.88
CA SER A 104 -4.86 -17.60 10.96
C SER A 104 -3.85 -18.10 9.92
N TYR A 105 -3.13 -19.17 10.25
CA TYR A 105 -2.18 -19.80 9.33
C TYR A 105 -2.84 -20.19 8.00
N ARG A 106 -4.04 -20.78 8.05
CA ARG A 106 -4.79 -21.19 6.85
C ARG A 106 -5.09 -19.99 5.95
N PHE A 107 -5.60 -18.90 6.51
CA PHE A 107 -5.89 -17.69 5.75
C PHE A 107 -4.62 -17.10 5.12
N ALA A 108 -3.49 -17.12 5.84
CA ALA A 108 -2.21 -16.69 5.29
C ALA A 108 -1.77 -17.55 4.10
N GLN A 109 -1.97 -18.87 4.16
CA GLN A 109 -1.69 -19.77 3.02
C GLN A 109 -2.62 -19.50 1.83
N ASP A 110 -3.90 -19.21 2.08
CA ASP A 110 -4.86 -18.88 1.01
C ASP A 110 -4.45 -17.58 0.29
N VAL A 111 -4.07 -16.53 1.04
CA VAL A 111 -3.57 -15.26 0.48
C VAL A 111 -2.27 -15.48 -0.31
N LYS A 112 -1.33 -16.25 0.23
CA LYS A 112 -0.09 -16.63 -0.46
C LYS A 112 -0.41 -17.32 -1.79
N GLY A 113 -1.28 -18.32 -1.77
CA GLY A 113 -1.66 -19.08 -2.96
C GLY A 113 -2.43 -18.27 -4.01
N GLN A 114 -3.13 -17.19 -3.62
CA GLN A 114 -3.71 -16.24 -4.57
C GLN A 114 -2.64 -15.40 -5.25
N LEU A 115 -1.69 -14.88 -4.47
CA LEU A 115 -0.62 -14.03 -4.99
C LEU A 115 0.39 -14.81 -5.84
N GLU A 116 0.66 -16.08 -5.52
CA GLU A 116 1.49 -16.99 -6.33
C GLU A 116 0.92 -17.30 -7.72
N LYS A 117 -0.38 -17.03 -7.95
CA LYS A 117 -0.98 -17.14 -9.29
C LYS A 117 -0.73 -15.91 -10.16
N CYS A 118 -0.28 -14.80 -9.57
CA CYS A 118 0.07 -13.58 -10.28
C CYS A 118 1.52 -13.70 -10.78
N ASN A 119 1.88 -12.93 -11.80
CA ASN A 119 3.24 -12.85 -12.34
C ASN A 119 4.17 -11.97 -11.46
N CYS A 120 3.91 -11.94 -10.15
CA CYS A 120 4.58 -11.06 -9.20
C CYS A 120 5.26 -11.90 -8.11
N PRO A 121 6.61 -11.88 -8.02
CA PRO A 121 7.32 -12.59 -6.96
C PRO A 121 6.93 -12.07 -5.57
N ILE A 122 6.72 -12.99 -4.62
CA ILE A 122 6.55 -12.63 -3.21
C ILE A 122 7.94 -12.44 -2.61
N LEU A 123 8.32 -11.18 -2.38
CA LEU A 123 9.62 -10.81 -1.82
C LEU A 123 9.73 -11.18 -0.33
N GLY A 124 8.60 -11.23 0.37
CA GLY A 124 8.55 -11.61 1.77
C GLY A 124 7.25 -11.21 2.45
N VAL A 125 7.29 -11.29 3.78
CA VAL A 125 6.17 -11.00 4.67
C VAL A 125 6.60 -10.02 5.74
N ILE A 126 5.76 -9.01 6.00
CA ILE A 126 5.88 -8.12 7.15
C ILE A 126 4.85 -8.55 8.19
N LEU A 127 5.33 -8.99 9.35
CA LEU A 127 4.49 -9.21 10.53
C LEU A 127 4.35 -7.87 11.28
N ASN A 128 3.17 -7.27 11.21
CA ASN A 128 2.86 -5.98 11.80
C ASN A 128 2.18 -6.12 13.18
N LYS A 129 2.26 -5.07 14.00
CA LYS A 129 1.68 -5.01 15.37
C LYS A 129 2.12 -6.16 16.27
N VAL A 130 3.38 -6.58 16.15
CA VAL A 130 3.94 -7.62 17.03
C VAL A 130 3.97 -7.10 18.47
N ASP A 131 3.36 -7.86 19.38
CA ASP A 131 3.44 -7.60 20.81
C ASP A 131 4.82 -8.02 21.35
N MET A 132 5.72 -7.05 21.39
CA MET A 132 7.10 -7.25 21.83
C MET A 132 7.21 -7.61 23.32
N SER A 133 6.17 -7.36 24.12
CA SER A 133 6.16 -7.73 25.54
C SER A 133 6.06 -9.24 25.76
N LYS A 134 5.52 -9.97 24.78
CA LYS A 134 5.31 -11.43 24.83
C LYS A 134 6.45 -12.25 24.23
N GLN A 135 7.46 -11.62 23.61
CA GLN A 135 8.55 -12.30 22.87
C GLN A 135 9.89 -12.44 23.64
N GLY A 136 9.86 -12.55 24.98
CA GLY A 136 11.04 -12.92 25.77
C GLY A 136 12.28 -12.02 25.56
N TYR A 137 13.46 -12.63 25.41
CA TYR A 137 14.75 -11.93 25.29
C TYR A 137 14.86 -11.08 24.00
N TYR A 138 14.26 -11.54 22.90
CA TYR A 138 14.24 -10.84 21.60
C TYR A 138 13.37 -9.58 21.65
N GLY A 139 12.23 -9.66 22.34
CA GLY A 139 11.34 -8.52 22.62
C GLY A 139 12.01 -7.41 23.43
N LYS A 140 12.84 -7.77 24.42
CA LYS A 140 13.61 -6.80 25.23
C LYS A 140 14.69 -6.08 24.42
N TYR A 141 15.38 -6.78 23.52
CA TYR A 141 16.43 -6.17 22.68
C TYR A 141 15.84 -5.19 21.65
N TYR A 142 14.84 -5.62 20.88
CA TYR A 142 14.21 -4.76 19.87
C TYR A 142 13.32 -3.67 20.48
N GLY A 143 12.63 -3.95 21.59
CA GLY A 143 11.84 -2.94 22.30
C GLY A 143 12.70 -1.78 22.80
N LYS A 144 13.95 -2.04 23.21
CA LYS A 144 14.91 -0.99 23.60
C LYS A 144 15.42 -0.17 22.42
N TYR A 145 15.54 -0.77 21.23
CA TYR A 145 16.02 -0.11 20.01
C TYR A 145 14.93 0.68 19.26
N TYR A 146 13.72 0.14 19.14
CA TYR A 146 12.61 0.73 18.38
C TYR A 146 11.53 1.39 19.23
N GLY A 147 11.51 1.18 20.55
CA GLY A 147 10.50 1.75 21.47
C GLY A 147 10.44 3.28 21.46
N LYS A 148 11.50 3.96 21.01
CA LYS A 148 11.52 5.42 20.88
C LYS A 148 10.62 6.00 19.77
N TYR A 149 10.16 5.19 18.81
CA TYR A 149 9.28 5.67 17.73
C TYR A 149 7.78 5.63 18.11
N GLY A 150 7.40 4.85 19.12
CA GLY A 150 5.99 4.72 19.58
C GLY A 150 5.61 5.59 20.78
N ASP A 151 6.59 6.15 21.49
CA ASP A 151 6.41 6.84 22.78
C ASP A 151 6.15 8.36 22.67
N LYS A 152 5.53 8.83 21.59
CA LYS A 152 4.85 10.14 21.66
C LYS A 152 3.51 9.93 22.36
N LYS A 153 3.58 10.02 23.70
CA LYS A 153 2.44 10.10 24.61
C LYS A 153 1.33 10.95 23.98
N THR A 154 0.19 10.32 23.76
CA THR A 154 -1.08 10.98 23.54
C THR A 154 -1.41 11.76 24.82
N GLU A 155 -1.06 13.04 24.87
CA GLU A 155 -1.65 13.95 25.84
C GLU A 155 -3.13 14.10 25.47
N LYS A 156 -3.99 13.51 26.30
CA LYS A 156 -5.42 13.80 26.26
C LYS A 156 -5.60 15.26 26.73
N LYS A 157 -6.16 16.10 25.85
CA LYS A 157 -6.93 17.28 26.24
C LYS A 157 -8.39 17.00 25.95
#